data_AF-L8TIV9-F1
#
_entry.id   AF-L8TIV9-F1
#
_cell.length_a   1.000
_cell.length_b   1.000
_cell.length_c   1.000
_cell.angle_alpha   90.00
_cell.angle_beta   90.00
_cell.angle_gamma   90.00
#
_symmetry.space_group_name_H-M   'P 1'
#
loop_
_entity.id
_entity.type
_entity.pdbx_description
1 polymer ?
#
loop_
_entity_poly.entity_id
_entity_poly.type
_entity_poly.pdbx_seq_one_letter_code
_entity_poly.pdbx_strand_id
1 'polypeptide(L)'
;MRKVARFLLLPLLFFFIVAGVQPATAARYPTSMAALGDSITQATDVCCWYGNHPAQSWSTGNGRFDGITSHYERLLQLQPDIAGKNFNNSRSGAKASDLPGRLRQPSARERSTSPS
;
A
#
# COMPACT_ATOMS: atom_id res chain seq x y z
N MET A 1 36.29 -30.31 35.43
CA MET A 1 36.49 -29.70 34.10
C MET A 1 35.17 -29.40 33.35
N ARG A 2 34.19 -30.30 33.31
CA ARG A 2 32.85 -30.10 32.66
C ARG A 2 32.02 -28.89 33.14
N LYS A 3 32.16 -28.47 34.41
CA LYS A 3 31.42 -27.32 34.98
C LYS A 3 32.03 -25.96 34.59
N VAL A 4 33.34 -25.88 34.40
CA VAL A 4 34.05 -24.63 34.03
C VAL A 4 33.79 -24.26 32.56
N ALA A 5 33.73 -25.25 31.66
CA ALA A 5 33.37 -25.04 30.27
C ALA A 5 31.93 -24.49 30.09
N ARG A 6 30.99 -24.90 30.95
CA ARG A 6 29.61 -24.36 30.96
C ARG A 6 29.55 -22.90 31.43
N PHE A 7 30.41 -22.49 32.36
CA PHE A 7 30.45 -21.11 32.86
C PHE A 7 31.03 -20.10 31.86
N LEU A 8 31.84 -20.56 30.90
CA LEU A 8 32.38 -19.71 29.82
C LEU A 8 31.53 -19.73 28.54
N LEU A 9 30.78 -20.82 28.28
CA LEU A 9 29.90 -20.93 27.11
C LEU A 9 28.67 -20.01 27.20
N LEU A 10 28.11 -19.79 28.40
CA LEU A 10 26.96 -18.92 28.61
C LEU A 10 27.21 -17.42 28.29
N PRO A 11 28.29 -16.77 28.78
CA PRO A 11 28.57 -15.38 28.43
C PRO A 11 29.00 -15.23 26.96
N LEU A 12 29.65 -16.23 26.37
CA LEU A 12 30.03 -16.20 24.96
C LEU A 12 28.80 -16.29 24.04
N LEU A 13 27.85 -17.17 24.37
CA LEU A 13 26.57 -17.29 23.64
C LEU A 13 25.74 -16.00 23.77
N PHE A 14 25.74 -15.38 24.95
CA PHE A 14 25.07 -14.09 25.18
C PHE A 14 25.70 -12.96 24.35
N PHE A 15 27.04 -12.93 24.23
CA PHE A 15 27.75 -11.96 23.41
C PHE A 15 27.45 -12.11 21.91
N PHE A 16 27.31 -13.35 21.41
CA PHE A 16 26.91 -13.60 20.02
C PHE A 16 25.44 -13.24 19.72
N ILE A 17 24.53 -13.32 20.70
CA ILE A 17 23.13 -12.89 20.52
C ILE A 17 23.03 -11.37 20.36
N VAL A 18 23.82 -10.60 21.11
CA VAL A 18 23.77 -9.12 21.08
C VAL A 18 24.49 -8.55 19.84
N ALA A 19 25.59 -9.17 19.40
CA ALA A 19 26.37 -8.68 18.25
C ALA A 19 25.69 -8.86 16.89
N GLY A 20 24.63 -9.69 16.79
CA GLY A 20 23.90 -9.96 15.55
C GLY A 20 22.72 -9.03 15.26
N VAL A 21 22.34 -8.16 16.19
CA VAL A 21 21.16 -7.27 16.02
C VAL A 21 21.56 -6.06 15.19
N GLN A 22 21.38 -6.14 13.87
CA GLN A 22 21.52 -4.97 13.02
C GLN A 22 20.31 -4.03 13.20
N PRO A 23 20.51 -2.70 13.23
CA PRO A 23 19.40 -1.76 13.25
C PRO A 23 18.62 -1.91 11.95
N ALA A 24 17.33 -2.26 12.05
CA ALA A 24 16.45 -2.27 10.90
C ALA A 24 16.41 -0.87 10.30
N THR A 25 16.74 -0.73 9.01
CA THR A 25 16.49 0.52 8.30
C THR A 25 14.98 0.73 8.27
N ALA A 26 14.50 1.83 8.85
CA ALA A 26 13.08 2.14 8.79
C ALA A 26 12.64 2.22 7.32
N ALA A 27 11.67 1.38 6.95
CA ALA A 27 11.09 1.41 5.61
C ALA A 27 10.51 2.81 5.36
N ARG A 28 10.91 3.43 4.25
CA ARG A 28 10.32 4.70 3.80
C ARG A 28 9.12 4.38 2.92
N TYR A 29 7.95 4.77 3.38
CA TYR A 29 6.70 4.62 2.65
C TYR A 29 6.35 5.91 1.91
N PRO A 30 5.70 5.81 0.73
CA PRO A 30 5.32 6.96 -0.06
C PRO A 30 4.25 7.81 0.63
N THR A 31 4.30 9.12 0.42
CA THR A 31 3.29 10.08 0.92
C THR A 31 2.21 10.39 -0.11
N SER A 32 2.22 9.74 -1.27
CA SER A 32 1.16 9.79 -2.29
C SER A 32 1.20 8.53 -3.14
N MET A 33 0.08 8.19 -3.78
CA MET A 33 0.04 7.09 -4.75
C MET A 33 -0.92 7.40 -5.88
N ALA A 34 -0.61 6.86 -7.06
CA ALA A 34 -1.51 6.89 -8.20
C ALA A 34 -1.60 5.50 -8.83
N ALA A 35 -2.81 5.09 -9.20
CA ALA A 35 -3.04 3.91 -10.02
C ALA A 35 -3.43 4.34 -11.43
N LEU A 36 -2.88 3.66 -12.43
CA LEU A 36 -3.24 3.84 -13.84
C LEU A 36 -3.71 2.49 -14.38
N GLY A 37 -4.70 2.51 -15.24
CA GLY A 37 -5.26 1.28 -15.77
C GLY A 37 -6.59 1.50 -16.48
N ASP A 38 -7.40 0.46 -16.47
CA ASP A 38 -8.67 0.39 -17.19
C ASP A 38 -9.87 0.21 -16.23
N SER A 39 -10.94 -0.41 -16.71
CA SER A 39 -12.15 -0.70 -15.95
C SER A 39 -11.89 -1.55 -14.70
N ILE A 40 -10.86 -2.39 -14.70
CA ILE A 40 -10.50 -3.20 -13.54
C ILE A 40 -10.02 -2.29 -12.41
N THR A 41 -9.16 -1.31 -12.72
CA THR A 41 -8.66 -0.35 -11.72
C THR A 41 -9.76 0.59 -11.22
N GLN A 42 -10.76 0.88 -12.05
CA GLN A 42 -11.98 1.62 -11.69
C GLN A 42 -12.98 0.81 -10.85
N ALA A 43 -12.75 -0.49 -10.65
CA ALA A 43 -13.72 -1.42 -10.07
C ALA A 43 -15.09 -1.30 -10.76
N THR A 44 -15.07 -1.26 -12.09
CA THR A 44 -16.30 -1.17 -12.89
C THR A 44 -17.21 -2.35 -12.58
N ASP A 45 -18.49 -2.06 -12.33
CA ASP A 45 -19.58 -3.01 -12.12
C ASP A 45 -19.39 -3.94 -10.90
N VAL A 46 -18.61 -3.50 -9.91
CA VAL A 46 -18.36 -4.29 -8.69
C VAL A 46 -19.58 -4.36 -7.76
N CYS A 47 -20.45 -3.35 -7.77
CA CYS A 47 -21.66 -3.33 -6.94
C CYS A 47 -22.68 -2.30 -7.40
N CYS A 48 -23.87 -2.36 -6.79
CA CYS A 48 -24.78 -1.24 -6.55
C CYS A 48 -25.48 -0.64 -7.79
N TRP A 49 -24.73 -0.20 -8.79
CA TRP A 49 -25.23 0.33 -10.05
C TRP A 49 -24.16 0.12 -11.13
N TYR A 50 -24.61 0.02 -12.38
CA TYR A 50 -23.71 -0.20 -13.51
C TYR A 50 -22.80 1.02 -13.74
N GLY A 51 -21.51 0.87 -13.49
CA GLY A 51 -20.51 1.90 -13.75
C GLY A 51 -19.27 1.78 -12.87
N ASN A 52 -18.52 2.88 -12.73
CA ASN A 52 -17.24 2.89 -12.00
C ASN A 52 -17.45 3.14 -10.51
N HIS A 53 -16.71 2.38 -9.69
CA HIS A 53 -16.77 2.46 -8.23
C HIS A 53 -15.35 2.55 -7.65
N PRO A 54 -14.59 3.62 -7.94
CA PRO A 54 -13.18 3.73 -7.56
C PRO A 54 -12.94 3.64 -6.05
N ALA A 55 -13.95 3.92 -5.23
CA ALA A 55 -13.90 3.70 -3.78
C ALA A 55 -13.69 2.22 -3.40
N GLN A 56 -14.08 1.29 -4.26
CA GLN A 56 -13.95 -0.17 -4.08
C GLN A 56 -12.70 -0.73 -4.79
N SER A 57 -11.82 0.15 -5.30
CA SER A 57 -10.60 -0.27 -5.99
C SER A 57 -9.63 -0.94 -5.03
N TRP A 58 -9.11 -2.12 -5.41
CA TRP A 58 -8.09 -2.82 -4.63
C TRP A 58 -6.78 -2.02 -4.51
N SER A 59 -6.55 -1.04 -5.40
CA SER A 59 -5.37 -0.19 -5.35
C SER A 59 -5.58 1.07 -4.54
N THR A 60 -6.57 1.89 -4.90
CA THR A 60 -6.72 3.25 -4.34
C THR A 60 -7.98 3.43 -3.50
N GLY A 61 -8.82 2.40 -3.38
CA GLY A 61 -10.10 2.45 -2.67
C GLY A 61 -9.95 2.73 -1.18
N ASN A 62 -11.01 3.27 -0.59
CA ASN A 62 -11.18 3.44 0.85
C ASN A 62 -12.68 3.46 1.20
N GLY A 63 -13.46 2.62 0.52
CA GLY A 63 -14.90 2.58 0.64
C GLY A 63 -15.29 1.89 1.93
N ARG A 64 -16.12 2.54 2.76
CA ARG A 64 -16.51 1.99 4.07
C ARG A 64 -17.13 0.58 4.01
N PHE A 65 -17.77 0.24 2.90
CA PHE A 65 -18.51 -1.01 2.71
C PHE A 65 -17.94 -1.88 1.59
N ASP A 66 -16.66 -1.69 1.23
CA ASP A 66 -16.02 -2.42 0.13
C ASP A 66 -15.57 -3.84 0.47
N GLY A 67 -15.47 -4.15 1.77
CA GLY A 67 -15.07 -5.47 2.25
C GLY A 67 -13.62 -5.84 1.92
N ILE A 68 -12.80 -4.87 1.51
CA ILE A 68 -11.39 -5.08 1.16
C ILE A 68 -10.49 -4.16 1.97
N THR A 69 -9.21 -4.50 2.04
CA THR A 69 -8.18 -3.58 2.54
C THR A 69 -7.25 -3.24 1.39
N SER A 70 -7.45 -2.08 0.78
CA SER A 70 -6.76 -1.68 -0.43
C SER A 70 -5.25 -1.48 -0.20
N HIS A 71 -4.48 -1.35 -1.29
CA HIS A 71 -3.08 -0.92 -1.18
C HIS A 71 -2.96 0.44 -0.48
N TYR A 72 -3.85 1.39 -0.76
CA TYR A 72 -3.89 2.68 -0.09
C TYR A 72 -4.11 2.55 1.42
N GLU A 73 -5.06 1.73 1.86
CA GLU A 73 -5.37 1.60 3.28
C GLU A 73 -4.24 0.93 4.06
N ARG A 74 -3.57 -0.05 3.45
CA ARG A 74 -2.34 -0.63 4.03
C ARG A 74 -1.21 0.39 4.13
N LEU A 75 -1.04 1.24 3.11
CA LEU A 75 -0.06 2.33 3.15
C LEU A 75 -0.43 3.40 4.18
N LEU A 76 -1.72 3.71 4.33
CA LEU A 76 -2.21 4.70 5.30
C LEU A 76 -1.88 4.30 6.74
N GLN A 77 -1.94 3.01 7.08
CA GLN A 77 -1.53 2.50 8.39
C GLN A 77 -0.04 2.69 8.67
N LEU A 78 0.79 2.70 7.62
CA LEU A 78 2.25 2.77 7.70
C LEU A 78 2.78 4.20 7.53
N GLN A 79 2.03 5.06 6.85
CA GLN A 79 2.37 6.43 6.50
C GLN A 79 1.13 7.33 6.51
N PRO A 80 0.78 7.92 7.66
CA PRO A 80 -0.41 8.76 7.78
C PRO A 80 -0.43 9.97 6.83
N ASP A 81 0.73 10.48 6.41
CA ASP A 81 0.82 11.63 5.51
C ASP A 81 0.27 11.35 4.10
N ILE A 82 0.00 10.08 3.75
CA ILE A 82 -0.66 9.71 2.49
C ILE A 82 -2.17 10.00 2.49
N ALA A 83 -2.76 10.36 3.64
CA ALA A 83 -4.19 10.57 3.79
C ALA A 83 -4.77 11.47 2.67
N GLY A 84 -5.72 10.90 1.90
CA GLY A 84 -6.39 11.59 0.81
C GLY A 84 -5.53 11.90 -0.42
N LYS A 85 -4.33 11.29 -0.53
CA LYS A 85 -3.40 11.41 -1.67
C LYS A 85 -3.34 10.11 -2.47
N ASN A 86 -4.49 9.45 -2.60
CA ASN A 86 -4.77 8.27 -3.41
C ASN A 86 -5.49 8.67 -4.70
N PHE A 87 -4.80 8.54 -5.83
CA PHE A 87 -5.29 9.03 -7.11
C PHE A 87 -5.59 7.87 -8.06
N ASN A 88 -6.83 7.71 -8.47
CA ASN A 88 -7.20 6.73 -9.48
C ASN A 88 -7.25 7.40 -10.86
N ASN A 89 -6.16 7.28 -11.62
CA ASN A 89 -6.01 7.86 -12.96
C ASN A 89 -6.33 6.83 -14.06
N SER A 90 -7.14 5.82 -13.76
CA SER A 90 -7.57 4.82 -14.71
C SER A 90 -8.79 5.27 -15.52
N ARG A 91 -8.99 4.66 -16.69
CA ARG A 91 -10.14 4.95 -17.55
C ARG A 91 -10.66 3.66 -18.15
N SER A 92 -11.95 3.37 -17.96
CA SER A 92 -12.60 2.20 -18.56
C SER A 92 -12.38 2.16 -20.07
N GLY A 93 -11.92 1.01 -20.57
CA GLY A 93 -11.55 0.81 -21.98
C GLY A 93 -10.17 1.37 -22.40
N ALA A 94 -9.37 1.90 -21.48
CA ALA A 94 -7.99 2.28 -21.77
C ALA A 94 -7.12 1.05 -22.07
N LYS A 95 -6.17 1.22 -23.00
CA LYS A 95 -5.13 0.23 -23.28
C LYS A 95 -3.82 0.62 -22.60
N ALA A 96 -2.91 -0.34 -22.47
CA ALA A 96 -1.57 -0.07 -21.96
C ALA A 96 -0.84 1.05 -22.74
N SER A 97 -1.10 1.16 -24.05
CA SER A 97 -0.57 2.22 -24.91
C SER A 97 -1.03 3.63 -24.52
N ASP A 98 -2.15 3.76 -23.80
CA ASP A 98 -2.72 5.05 -23.41
C ASP A 98 -2.11 5.58 -22.10
N LEU A 99 -1.44 4.72 -21.32
CA LEU A 99 -0.90 5.02 -19.99
C LEU A 99 0.12 6.16 -19.97
N PRO A 100 1.05 6.32 -20.94
CA PRO A 100 1.98 7.44 -20.94
C PRO A 100 1.29 8.81 -20.93
N GLY A 101 0.15 8.94 -21.62
CA GLY A 101 -0.67 10.16 -21.62
C GLY A 101 -1.33 10.44 -20.27
N ARG A 102 -1.50 9.43 -19.42
CA ARG A 102 -2.16 9.52 -18.10
C ARG A 102 -1.20 9.90 -16.98
N LEU A 103 0.09 9.60 -17.12
CA LEU A 103 1.13 10.06 -16.19
C LEU A 103 1.26 11.59 -16.10
N ARG A 104 0.80 12.30 -17.14
CA ARG A 104 0.86 13.76 -17.24
C ARG A 104 -0.42 14.46 -16.79
N GLN A 105 -1.47 13.71 -16.45
CA GLN A 105 -2.71 14.32 -16.00
C GLN A 105 -2.53 14.78 -14.55
N PRO A 106 -2.97 16.01 -14.19
CA PRO A 106 -3.07 16.41 -12.80
C PRO A 106 -3.85 15.32 -12.06
N SER A 107 -3.39 14.92 -10.89
CA SER A 107 -4.00 13.85 -10.09
C SER A 107 -5.43 14.15 -9.62
N ALA A 108 -6.02 15.25 -10.08
CA ALA A 108 -7.43 15.56 -10.01
C ALA A 108 -8.18 14.81 -11.12
N ARG A 109 -8.67 13.61 -10.82
CA ARG A 109 -10.10 13.24 -10.92
C ARG A 109 -10.30 11.72 -10.90
N GLU A 110 -10.38 11.19 -9.69
CA GLU A 110 -11.52 10.45 -9.11
C GLU A 110 -11.02 10.14 -7.70
N ARG A 111 -11.22 11.09 -6.79
CA ARG A 111 -10.83 10.87 -5.40
C ARG A 111 -11.66 9.68 -4.93
N SER A 112 -11.01 8.57 -4.59
CA SER A 112 -11.71 7.32 -4.22
C SER A 112 -12.51 7.44 -2.92
N THR A 113 -12.67 8.64 -2.36
CA THR A 113 -13.44 8.89 -1.14
C THR A 113 -14.92 8.59 -1.36
N SER A 114 -15.45 7.69 -0.54
CA SER A 114 -16.89 7.58 -0.30
C SER A 114 -17.45 8.96 0.06
N PRO A 115 -18.57 9.42 -0.53
CA PRO A 115 -19.37 10.45 0.11
C PRO A 115 -19.83 9.91 1.46
N SER A 116 -19.69 10.72 2.50
CA SER A 116 -20.22 10.47 3.84
C SER A 116 -21.74 10.50 3.85
#